data_AF-A0A350M221-F1
#
_entry.id   AF-A0A350M221-F1
#
_cell.length_a   1.000
_cell.length_b   1.000
_cell.length_c   1.000
_cell.angle_alpha   90.00
_cell.angle_beta   90.00
_cell.angle_gamma   90.00
#
_symmetry.space_group_name_H-M   'P 1'
#
loop_
_entity.id
_entity.type
_entity.pdbx_description
1 polymer ?
#
loop_
_entity_poly.entity_id
_entity_poly.type
_entity_poly.pdbx_seq_one_letter_code
_entity_poly.pdbx_strand_id
1 'polypeptide(L)'
;IFTGDTLFLGDVGRPDLAVKSDLTEVQLAEFLFDSLRNKIIPLPDDLIVYPGHGAGSSCGKNLSDETVDTLGHQKKTNYALRPDMTKAEFVSEVLDGILPPPQYFPKNAMMNKMGYEPIEAVMHRGNLPLSVEEFEDKMKAGALVLDVRNEDDFREAHIPGSMFIGLDGNFAMWVGALIEDLKKPIIVVCPEERHFETVMRLARVGYDEGHGFLNGGIKAWQDSGRAVESVDSVSVFELSRRMKENPINIVDVRKIGEYEAERIEDAIHYPLDFINSHLDDLEKDGTYYIHCKAGYRSMTAISILKNAGYKNLIDVKGGMDAILESDIRVTAFECQS
;
A
#
# COMPACT_ATOMS: atom_id res chain seq x y z
N ILE A 1 -11.93 -24.82 -11.53
CA ILE A 1 -11.43 -25.07 -10.16
C ILE A 1 -11.24 -23.74 -9.46
N PHE A 2 -11.79 -23.58 -8.26
CA PHE A 2 -11.51 -22.42 -7.42
C PHE A 2 -10.31 -22.78 -6.54
N THR A 3 -9.17 -22.16 -6.79
CA THR A 3 -7.90 -22.53 -6.15
C THR A 3 -7.59 -21.71 -4.91
N GLY A 4 -8.37 -20.65 -4.65
CA GLY A 4 -8.06 -19.70 -3.59
C GLY A 4 -6.61 -19.24 -3.71
N ASP A 5 -5.88 -19.27 -2.60
CA ASP A 5 -4.46 -18.88 -2.56
C ASP A 5 -3.52 -20.09 -2.64
N THR A 6 -3.99 -21.25 -3.10
CA THR A 6 -3.09 -22.42 -3.32
C THR A 6 -2.34 -22.31 -4.66
N LEU A 7 -3.04 -21.93 -5.73
CA LEU A 7 -2.47 -21.76 -7.06
C LEU A 7 -2.98 -20.46 -7.66
N PHE A 8 -2.05 -19.62 -8.08
CA PHE A 8 -2.31 -18.40 -8.85
C PHE A 8 -1.91 -18.60 -10.31
N LEU A 9 -2.19 -17.60 -11.14
CA LEU A 9 -1.72 -17.59 -12.52
C LEU A 9 -0.26 -17.12 -12.56
N GLY A 10 0.64 -18.04 -12.90
CA GLY A 10 2.09 -17.81 -12.92
C GLY A 10 2.79 -17.97 -11.57
N ASP A 11 2.05 -18.12 -10.47
CA ASP A 11 2.61 -18.21 -9.11
C ASP A 11 1.76 -19.09 -8.16
N VAL A 12 2.09 -19.10 -6.88
CA VAL A 12 1.40 -19.80 -5.79
C VAL A 12 1.30 -18.92 -4.54
N GLY A 13 0.47 -19.32 -3.58
CA GLY A 13 0.37 -18.61 -2.30
C GLY A 13 1.65 -18.66 -1.50
N ARG A 14 1.96 -17.55 -0.84
CA ARG A 14 3.05 -17.47 0.13
C ARG A 14 2.78 -18.38 1.36
N PRO A 15 3.77 -19.18 1.80
CA PRO A 15 3.58 -20.18 2.86
C PRO A 15 3.85 -19.66 4.29
N ASP A 16 4.00 -18.35 4.49
CA ASP A 16 4.50 -17.74 5.74
C ASP A 16 3.43 -16.96 6.54
N LEU A 17 2.16 -17.10 6.18
CA LEU A 17 1.04 -16.35 6.80
C LEU A 17 0.30 -17.09 7.93
N ALA A 18 0.75 -18.28 8.32
CA ALA A 18 0.03 -19.07 9.32
C ALA A 18 0.10 -18.42 10.71
N VAL A 19 -1.06 -17.92 11.18
CA VAL A 19 -1.18 -17.30 12.50
C VAL A 19 -1.51 -18.35 13.56
N LYS A 20 -0.71 -18.39 14.64
CA LYS A 20 -0.89 -19.30 15.79
C LYS A 20 -0.87 -20.79 15.40
N SER A 21 0.09 -21.20 14.57
CA SER A 21 0.39 -22.61 14.31
C SER A 21 1.81 -22.95 14.78
N ASP A 22 2.02 -24.19 15.20
CA ASP A 22 3.36 -24.74 15.43
C ASP A 22 4.10 -25.08 14.12
N LEU A 23 3.51 -24.75 12.97
CA LEU A 23 4.05 -24.99 11.64
C LEU A 23 4.97 -23.86 11.19
N THR A 24 6.10 -24.22 10.61
CA THR A 24 7.03 -23.27 9.98
C THR A 24 6.64 -22.99 8.53
N GLU A 25 7.14 -21.88 7.97
CA GLU A 25 6.98 -21.55 6.54
C GLU A 25 7.50 -22.67 5.62
N VAL A 26 8.59 -23.34 6.03
CA VAL A 26 9.14 -24.49 5.31
C VAL A 26 8.14 -25.64 5.27
N GLN A 27 7.53 -26.00 6.41
CA GLN A 27 6.54 -27.07 6.46
C GLN A 27 5.31 -26.74 5.62
N LEU A 28 4.87 -25.47 5.63
CA LEU A 28 3.76 -25.00 4.82
C LEU A 28 4.09 -25.02 3.32
N ALA A 29 5.32 -24.68 2.94
CA ALA A 29 5.82 -24.83 1.57
C ALA A 29 5.84 -26.31 1.14
N GLU A 30 6.26 -27.23 2.01
CA GLU A 30 6.22 -28.67 1.73
C GLU A 30 4.78 -29.18 1.54
N PHE A 31 3.83 -28.70 2.35
CA PHE A 31 2.40 -29.05 2.20
C PHE A 31 1.81 -28.47 0.92
N LEU A 32 2.21 -27.26 0.54
CA LEU A 32 1.82 -26.64 -0.72
C LEU A 32 2.34 -27.47 -1.90
N PHE A 33 3.61 -27.87 -1.89
CA PHE A 33 4.16 -28.79 -2.90
C PHE A 33 3.33 -30.07 -3.03
N ASP A 34 3.04 -30.73 -1.90
CA ASP A 34 2.26 -31.97 -1.90
C ASP A 34 0.83 -31.75 -2.41
N SER A 35 0.22 -30.60 -2.11
CA SER A 35 -1.10 -30.23 -2.61
C SER A 35 -1.09 -30.04 -4.13
N LEU A 36 -0.09 -29.32 -4.66
CA LEU A 36 0.06 -29.10 -6.10
C LEU A 36 0.27 -30.42 -6.84
N ARG A 37 1.20 -31.27 -6.36
CA ARG A 37 1.56 -32.53 -7.02
C ARG A 37 0.45 -33.59 -6.94
N ASN A 38 -0.22 -33.70 -5.80
CA ASN A 38 -1.16 -34.81 -5.57
C ASN A 38 -2.63 -34.45 -5.82
N LYS A 39 -3.00 -33.16 -5.82
CA LYS A 39 -4.40 -32.72 -5.91
C LYS A 39 -4.68 -31.83 -7.12
N ILE A 40 -3.73 -30.99 -7.54
CA ILE A 40 -3.94 -30.03 -8.63
C ILE A 40 -3.43 -30.59 -9.97
N ILE A 41 -2.16 -30.97 -10.06
CA ILE A 41 -1.54 -31.49 -11.30
C ILE A 41 -2.27 -32.71 -11.90
N PRO A 42 -2.83 -33.66 -11.13
CA PRO A 42 -3.54 -34.80 -11.70
C PRO A 42 -4.87 -34.44 -12.40
N LEU A 43 -5.37 -33.22 -12.22
CA LEU A 43 -6.64 -32.81 -12.80
C LEU A 43 -6.51 -32.54 -14.32
N PRO A 44 -7.62 -32.65 -15.08
CA PRO A 44 -7.65 -32.38 -16.52
C PRO A 44 -7.14 -30.99 -16.92
N ASP A 45 -6.47 -30.92 -18.07
CA ASP A 45 -5.83 -29.70 -18.59
C ASP A 45 -6.83 -28.62 -19.03
N ASP A 46 -8.05 -29.00 -19.41
CA ASP A 46 -9.11 -28.12 -19.88
C ASP A 46 -9.86 -27.40 -18.74
N LEU A 47 -9.54 -27.71 -17.48
CA LEU A 47 -10.11 -27.02 -16.33
C LEU A 47 -9.65 -25.57 -16.26
N ILE A 48 -10.60 -24.67 -16.05
CA ILE A 48 -10.33 -23.25 -15.80
C ILE A 48 -9.93 -23.05 -14.34
N VAL A 49 -8.82 -22.36 -14.10
CA VAL A 49 -8.29 -21.95 -12.80
C VAL A 49 -8.89 -20.60 -12.43
N TYR A 50 -9.55 -20.55 -11.27
CA TYR A 50 -10.09 -19.34 -10.65
C TYR A 50 -9.34 -19.09 -9.33
N PRO A 51 -8.29 -18.25 -9.35
CA PRO A 51 -7.52 -17.92 -8.15
C PRO A 51 -8.28 -17.01 -7.18
N GLY A 52 -7.79 -16.92 -5.94
CA GLY A 52 -8.29 -15.97 -4.94
C GLY A 52 -7.80 -14.53 -5.14
N HIS A 53 -6.66 -14.35 -5.82
CA HIS A 53 -6.01 -13.07 -6.07
C HIS A 53 -5.37 -13.02 -7.47
N GLY A 54 -5.06 -11.81 -7.95
CA GLY A 54 -4.36 -11.53 -9.21
C GLY A 54 -3.36 -10.39 -9.04
N ALA A 55 -2.91 -9.79 -10.16
CA ALA A 55 -1.91 -8.73 -10.18
C ALA A 55 -2.10 -7.66 -9.09
N GLY A 56 -1.00 -7.30 -8.42
CA GLY A 56 -0.96 -6.29 -7.35
C GLY A 56 -1.27 -6.79 -5.94
N SER A 57 -1.67 -8.06 -5.74
CA SER A 57 -1.85 -8.64 -4.40
C SER A 57 -0.52 -8.98 -3.72
N SER A 58 -0.45 -8.81 -2.39
CA SER A 58 0.69 -9.20 -1.54
C SER A 58 0.69 -10.69 -1.15
N CYS A 59 -0.28 -11.47 -1.63
CA CYS A 59 -0.39 -12.92 -1.37
C CYS A 59 0.50 -13.78 -2.27
N GLY A 60 1.03 -13.22 -3.37
CA GLY A 60 1.98 -13.86 -4.29
C GLY A 60 3.08 -12.88 -4.71
N LYS A 61 4.13 -13.37 -5.37
CA LYS A 61 5.29 -12.58 -5.83
C LYS A 61 5.02 -11.96 -7.20
N ASN A 62 4.61 -12.77 -8.17
CA ASN A 62 4.52 -12.40 -9.60
C ASN A 62 3.17 -12.83 -10.18
N LEU A 63 2.10 -12.14 -9.77
CA LEU A 63 0.73 -12.46 -10.18
C LEU A 63 0.39 -11.86 -11.54
N SER A 64 -0.20 -12.67 -12.42
CA SER A 64 -0.67 -12.23 -13.75
C SER A 64 -1.81 -11.22 -13.66
N ASP A 65 -1.91 -10.35 -14.68
CA ASP A 65 -3.05 -9.46 -14.92
C ASP A 65 -4.29 -10.23 -15.42
N GLU A 66 -4.08 -11.43 -15.98
CA GLU A 66 -5.17 -12.31 -16.37
C GLU A 66 -5.97 -12.77 -15.15
N THR A 67 -7.29 -12.89 -15.31
CA THR A 67 -8.19 -13.23 -14.19
C THR A 67 -8.52 -14.72 -14.12
N VAL A 68 -8.33 -15.44 -15.23
CA VAL A 68 -8.54 -16.88 -15.37
C VAL A 68 -7.58 -17.47 -16.39
N ASP A 69 -7.30 -18.76 -16.28
CA ASP A 69 -6.50 -19.50 -17.27
C ASP A 69 -6.85 -21.00 -17.24
N THR A 70 -6.37 -21.78 -18.21
CA THR A 70 -6.46 -23.24 -18.18
C THR A 70 -5.36 -23.84 -17.32
N LEU A 71 -5.68 -24.93 -16.61
CA LEU A 71 -4.70 -25.67 -15.83
C LEU A 71 -3.59 -26.25 -16.73
N GLY A 72 -3.92 -26.66 -17.95
CA GLY A 72 -2.94 -27.14 -18.93
C GLY A 72 -1.91 -26.09 -19.33
N HIS A 73 -2.31 -24.82 -19.42
CA HIS A 73 -1.37 -23.72 -19.66
C HIS A 73 -0.51 -23.46 -18.42
N GLN A 74 -1.11 -23.41 -17.22
CA GLN A 74 -0.38 -23.24 -15.96
C GLN A 74 0.66 -24.35 -15.73
N LYS A 75 0.36 -25.61 -16.06
CA LYS A 75 1.34 -26.70 -16.00
C LYS A 75 2.58 -26.48 -16.88
N LYS A 76 2.46 -25.67 -17.95
CA LYS A 76 3.55 -25.36 -18.87
C LYS A 76 4.34 -24.12 -18.46
N THR A 77 3.70 -23.14 -17.83
CA THR A 77 4.27 -21.80 -17.63
C THR A 77 4.52 -21.43 -16.17
N ASN A 78 3.79 -22.02 -15.22
CA ASN A 78 3.93 -21.71 -13.80
C ASN A 78 5.12 -22.49 -13.22
N TYR A 79 6.12 -21.77 -12.68
CA TYR A 79 7.35 -22.38 -12.13
C TYR A 79 7.04 -23.45 -11.07
N ALA A 80 6.02 -23.23 -10.24
CA ALA A 80 5.64 -24.15 -9.17
C ALA A 80 5.14 -25.50 -9.68
N LEU A 81 4.72 -25.58 -10.95
CA LEU A 81 4.17 -26.79 -11.57
C LEU A 81 5.18 -27.53 -12.46
N ARG A 82 6.47 -27.12 -12.48
CA ARG A 82 7.52 -27.83 -13.23
C ARG A 82 7.54 -29.32 -12.86
N PRO A 83 7.47 -30.23 -13.85
CA PRO A 83 7.29 -31.66 -13.61
C PRO A 83 8.50 -32.34 -12.96
N ASP A 84 9.70 -31.81 -13.18
CA ASP A 84 10.99 -32.30 -12.68
C ASP A 84 11.45 -31.61 -11.39
N MET A 85 10.71 -30.61 -10.90
CA MET A 85 11.04 -29.88 -9.67
C MET A 85 10.89 -30.77 -8.44
N THR A 86 11.95 -30.86 -7.66
CA THR A 86 11.97 -31.53 -6.35
C THR A 86 11.30 -30.68 -5.28
N LYS A 87 10.89 -31.32 -4.18
CA LYS A 87 10.32 -30.62 -3.02
C LYS A 87 11.29 -29.59 -2.42
N ALA A 88 12.59 -29.92 -2.36
CA ALA A 88 13.61 -29.02 -1.81
C ALA A 88 13.81 -27.77 -2.69
N GLU A 89 13.87 -27.95 -4.02
CA GLU A 89 13.92 -26.83 -4.96
C GLU A 89 12.68 -25.95 -4.86
N PHE A 90 11.49 -26.55 -4.78
CA PHE A 90 10.25 -25.80 -4.59
C PHE A 90 10.26 -24.96 -3.32
N VAL A 91 10.65 -25.53 -2.18
CA VAL A 91 10.74 -24.81 -0.91
C VAL A 91 11.72 -23.64 -1.01
N SER A 92 12.88 -23.85 -1.65
CA SER A 92 13.85 -22.77 -1.86
C SER A 92 13.28 -21.66 -2.74
N GLU A 93 12.72 -22.00 -3.91
CA GLU A 93 12.19 -21.02 -4.87
C GLU A 93 10.96 -20.28 -4.34
N VAL A 94 10.06 -20.95 -3.61
CA VAL A 94 8.86 -20.31 -3.06
C VAL A 94 9.20 -19.38 -1.91
N LEU A 95 10.24 -19.64 -1.11
CA LEU A 95 10.64 -18.76 -0.01
C LEU A 95 11.55 -17.61 -0.44
N ASP A 96 12.27 -17.76 -1.56
CA ASP A 96 13.23 -16.75 -2.02
C ASP A 96 12.57 -15.40 -2.35
N GLY A 97 13.08 -14.29 -1.82
CA GLY A 97 12.54 -12.95 -2.09
C GLY A 97 11.13 -12.66 -1.53
N ILE A 98 10.59 -13.49 -0.62
CA ILE A 98 9.35 -13.12 0.11
C ILE A 98 9.65 -11.97 1.08
N LEU A 99 8.99 -10.84 0.89
CA LEU A 99 8.99 -9.74 1.86
C LEU A 99 8.11 -10.09 3.07
N PRO A 100 8.43 -9.59 4.28
CA PRO A 100 7.59 -9.78 5.46
C PRO A 100 6.11 -9.45 5.18
N PRO A 101 5.17 -10.20 5.77
CA PRO A 101 3.77 -9.96 5.53
C PRO A 101 3.36 -8.59 6.09
N PRO A 102 2.41 -7.89 5.45
CA PRO A 102 1.90 -6.64 6.00
C PRO A 102 1.37 -6.83 7.43
N GLN A 103 1.66 -5.88 8.31
CA GLN A 103 1.39 -6.00 9.76
C GLN A 103 -0.08 -6.31 10.11
N TYR A 104 -1.01 -5.91 9.24
CA TYR A 104 -2.45 -6.11 9.44
C TYR A 104 -2.94 -7.52 9.08
N PHE A 105 -2.17 -8.30 8.30
CA PHE A 105 -2.56 -9.66 7.89
C PHE A 105 -2.85 -10.58 9.09
N PRO A 106 -1.97 -10.66 10.11
CA PRO A 106 -2.27 -11.48 11.29
C PRO A 106 -3.53 -11.06 12.04
N LYS A 107 -3.84 -9.76 12.04
CA LYS A 107 -5.03 -9.19 12.68
C LYS A 107 -6.29 -9.58 11.89
N ASN A 108 -6.26 -9.47 10.56
CA ASN A 108 -7.37 -9.93 9.72
C ASN A 108 -7.61 -11.43 9.82
N ALA A 109 -6.56 -12.25 9.85
CA ALA A 109 -6.70 -13.70 10.05
C ALA A 109 -7.39 -14.02 11.38
N MET A 110 -7.05 -13.30 12.45
CA MET A 110 -7.72 -13.43 13.75
C MET A 110 -9.19 -12.96 13.69
N MET A 111 -9.48 -11.85 13.01
CA MET A 111 -10.86 -11.37 12.82
C MET A 111 -11.71 -12.37 12.03
N ASN A 112 -11.19 -12.90 10.92
CA ASN A 112 -11.87 -13.92 10.12
C ASN A 112 -12.18 -15.18 10.92
N LYS A 113 -11.33 -15.53 11.89
CA LYS A 113 -11.53 -16.69 12.77
C LYS A 113 -12.51 -16.42 13.91
N MET A 114 -12.46 -15.25 14.53
CA MET A 114 -13.26 -14.91 15.70
C MET A 114 -14.62 -14.29 15.35
N GLY A 115 -14.79 -13.84 14.12
CA GLY A 115 -15.91 -13.04 13.67
C GLY A 115 -15.64 -11.54 13.80
N TYR A 116 -16.45 -10.78 13.07
CA TYR A 116 -16.46 -9.33 13.01
C TYR A 116 -17.91 -8.84 13.05
N GLU A 117 -18.10 -7.55 13.29
CA GLU A 117 -19.42 -6.95 13.36
C GLU A 117 -20.10 -6.97 11.96
N PRO A 118 -21.44 -7.07 11.87
CA PRO A 118 -22.14 -6.91 10.61
C PRO A 118 -21.80 -5.59 9.91
N ILE A 119 -21.57 -5.67 8.60
CA ILE A 119 -21.14 -4.52 7.79
C ILE A 119 -22.14 -3.36 7.87
N GLU A 120 -23.44 -3.63 8.04
CA GLU A 120 -24.47 -2.61 8.17
C GLU A 120 -24.24 -1.70 9.39
N ALA A 121 -23.77 -2.27 10.50
CA ALA A 121 -23.47 -1.51 11.71
C ALA A 121 -22.22 -0.64 11.53
N VAL A 122 -21.18 -1.19 10.89
CA VAL A 122 -19.95 -0.47 10.53
C VAL A 122 -20.28 0.70 9.60
N MET A 123 -21.08 0.47 8.56
CA MET A 123 -21.51 1.49 7.62
C MET A 123 -22.35 2.57 8.30
N HIS A 124 -23.27 2.21 9.20
CA HIS A 124 -24.06 3.20 9.95
C HIS A 124 -23.18 4.10 10.83
N ARG A 125 -22.08 3.60 11.41
CA ARG A 125 -21.15 4.42 12.19
C ARG A 125 -20.23 5.29 11.31
N GLY A 126 -19.67 4.70 10.25
CA GLY A 126 -18.67 5.36 9.43
C GLY A 126 -19.25 6.36 8.43
N ASN A 127 -20.50 6.18 8.02
CA ASN A 127 -21.14 7.00 6.98
C ASN A 127 -21.96 8.17 7.56
N LEU A 128 -21.57 8.70 8.72
CA LEU A 128 -22.23 9.82 9.39
C LEU A 128 -21.66 11.16 8.89
N PRO A 129 -22.47 12.09 8.37
CA PRO A 129 -22.02 13.43 8.07
C PRO A 129 -21.75 14.19 9.37
N LEU A 130 -20.57 14.78 9.50
CA LEU A 130 -20.16 15.58 10.65
C LEU A 130 -20.12 17.05 10.26
N SER A 131 -20.68 17.92 11.11
CA SER A 131 -20.39 19.36 11.04
C SER A 131 -18.91 19.63 11.28
N VAL A 132 -18.45 20.83 10.93
CA VAL A 132 -17.04 21.22 11.12
C VAL A 132 -16.67 21.17 12.61
N GLU A 133 -17.58 21.58 13.49
CA GLU A 133 -17.42 21.54 14.95
C GLU A 133 -17.30 20.10 15.46
N GLU A 134 -18.22 19.20 15.08
CA GLU A 134 -18.17 17.80 15.49
C GLU A 134 -16.92 17.07 14.97
N PHE A 135 -16.49 17.41 13.76
CA PHE A 135 -15.27 16.86 13.17
C PHE A 135 -14.03 17.28 13.96
N GLU A 136 -13.93 18.58 14.28
CA GLU A 136 -12.83 19.13 15.08
C GLU A 136 -12.82 18.56 16.51
N ASP A 137 -13.99 18.37 17.13
CA ASP A 137 -14.09 17.76 18.47
C ASP A 137 -13.60 16.30 18.46
N LYS A 138 -13.95 15.51 17.44
CA LYS A 138 -13.44 14.15 17.28
C LYS A 138 -11.93 14.13 17.01
N MET A 139 -11.43 15.07 16.21
CA MET A 139 -9.99 15.24 15.98
C MET A 139 -9.25 15.53 17.30
N LYS A 140 -9.75 16.48 18.11
CA LYS A 140 -9.20 16.80 19.44
C LYS A 140 -9.28 15.64 20.42
N ALA A 141 -10.28 14.78 20.29
CA ALA A 141 -10.42 13.54 21.06
C ALA A 141 -9.44 12.43 20.62
N GLY A 142 -8.60 12.68 19.61
CA GLY A 142 -7.55 11.77 19.16
C GLY A 142 -7.92 10.84 18.01
N ALA A 143 -9.02 11.12 17.29
CA ALA A 143 -9.31 10.45 16.03
C ALA A 143 -8.26 10.78 14.96
N LEU A 144 -7.88 9.79 14.16
CA LEU A 144 -7.05 10.00 12.98
C LEU A 144 -7.91 10.70 11.91
N VAL A 145 -7.42 11.83 11.41
CA VAL A 145 -8.00 12.50 10.24
C VAL A 145 -7.39 11.89 8.99
N LEU A 146 -8.17 11.10 8.27
CA LEU A 146 -7.75 10.47 7.02
C LEU A 146 -8.31 11.26 5.84
N ASP A 147 -7.45 11.90 5.08
CA ASP A 147 -7.82 12.58 3.83
C ASP A 147 -7.62 11.64 2.66
N VAL A 148 -8.71 11.39 1.94
CA VAL A 148 -8.77 10.39 0.86
C VAL A 148 -9.09 11.02 -0.50
N ARG A 149 -8.98 12.35 -0.59
CA ARG A 149 -9.11 13.11 -1.85
C ARG A 149 -7.96 12.78 -2.81
N ASN A 150 -7.89 13.48 -3.94
CA ASN A 150 -6.76 13.40 -4.84
C ASN A 150 -5.51 14.05 -4.20
N GLU A 151 -4.32 13.55 -4.52
CA GLU A 151 -3.03 14.06 -4.01
C GLU A 151 -2.81 15.55 -4.34
N ASP A 152 -3.32 16.02 -5.47
CA ASP A 152 -3.22 17.43 -5.87
C ASP A 152 -4.11 18.31 -4.97
N ASP A 153 -5.34 17.88 -4.71
CA ASP A 153 -6.27 18.59 -3.81
C ASP A 153 -5.73 18.64 -2.37
N PHE A 154 -5.12 17.54 -1.91
CA PHE A 154 -4.47 17.48 -0.60
C PHE A 154 -3.27 18.43 -0.54
N ARG A 155 -2.41 18.39 -1.56
CA ARG A 155 -1.22 19.23 -1.66
C ARG A 155 -1.56 20.72 -1.61
N GLU A 156 -2.61 21.13 -2.32
CA GLU A 156 -3.05 22.54 -2.35
C GLU A 156 -3.60 23.01 -1.01
N ALA A 157 -4.47 22.21 -0.37
CA ALA A 157 -5.02 22.52 0.94
C ALA A 157 -5.51 21.27 1.67
N HIS A 158 -5.03 21.05 2.90
CA HIS A 158 -5.47 19.98 3.79
C HIS A 158 -5.61 20.46 5.24
N ILE A 159 -6.31 19.66 6.05
CA ILE A 159 -6.44 19.92 7.50
C ILE A 159 -5.08 19.64 8.16
N PRO A 160 -4.54 20.54 9.00
CA PRO A 160 -3.30 20.30 9.73
C PRO A 160 -3.37 19.00 10.54
N GLY A 161 -2.33 18.17 10.47
CA GLY A 161 -2.31 16.88 11.18
C GLY A 161 -3.02 15.73 10.47
N SER A 162 -3.62 15.96 9.28
CA SER A 162 -4.25 14.89 8.51
C SER A 162 -3.24 13.98 7.82
N MET A 163 -3.60 12.70 7.68
CA MET A 163 -2.84 11.71 6.93
C MET A 163 -3.47 11.56 5.54
N PHE A 164 -2.67 11.59 4.49
CA PHE A 164 -3.13 11.40 3.12
C PHE A 164 -3.02 9.93 2.69
N ILE A 165 -4.14 9.31 2.33
CA ILE A 165 -4.18 8.06 1.57
C ILE A 165 -5.34 8.16 0.58
N GLY A 166 -5.07 8.64 -0.64
CA GLY A 166 -6.11 8.88 -1.65
C GLY A 166 -6.84 7.60 -2.08
N LEU A 167 -8.14 7.70 -2.37
CA LEU A 167 -8.96 6.55 -2.76
C LEU A 167 -8.54 5.91 -4.09
N ASP A 168 -8.03 6.70 -5.03
CA ASP A 168 -7.79 6.25 -6.41
C ASP A 168 -6.47 5.48 -6.58
N GLY A 169 -5.64 5.47 -5.54
CA GLY A 169 -4.50 4.57 -5.43
C GLY A 169 -4.86 3.24 -4.74
N ASN A 170 -3.82 2.56 -4.23
CA ASN A 170 -3.95 1.30 -3.47
C ASN A 170 -4.46 1.53 -2.04
N PHE A 171 -5.53 2.31 -1.88
CA PHE A 171 -6.06 2.82 -0.61
C PHE A 171 -6.11 1.77 0.51
N ALA A 172 -6.84 0.68 0.31
CA ALA A 172 -7.05 -0.33 1.34
C ALA A 172 -5.74 -1.01 1.79
N MET A 173 -4.82 -1.24 0.85
CA MET A 173 -3.50 -1.80 1.15
C MET A 173 -2.67 -0.82 1.99
N TRP A 174 -2.66 0.47 1.61
CA TRP A 174 -1.91 1.50 2.34
C TRP A 174 -2.49 1.79 3.72
N VAL A 175 -3.82 1.81 3.87
CA VAL A 175 -4.49 1.89 5.17
C VAL A 175 -4.01 0.74 6.06
N GLY A 176 -4.07 -0.49 5.55
CA GLY A 176 -3.61 -1.69 6.25
C GLY A 176 -2.12 -1.62 6.63
N ALA A 177 -1.26 -1.16 5.72
CA ALA A 177 0.17 -1.08 5.96
C ALA A 177 0.55 0.01 6.97
N LEU A 178 -0.09 1.18 6.91
CA LEU A 178 0.37 2.40 7.59
C LEU A 178 -0.36 2.70 8.91
N ILE A 179 -1.59 2.23 9.09
CA ILE A 179 -2.37 2.48 10.30
C ILE A 179 -2.30 1.25 11.20
N GLU A 180 -1.37 1.23 12.15
CA GLU A 180 -1.10 0.01 12.92
C GLU A 180 -2.27 -0.46 13.78
N ASP A 181 -2.97 0.46 14.44
CA ASP A 181 -4.08 0.12 15.33
C ASP A 181 -5.42 0.06 14.57
N LEU A 182 -5.97 -1.15 14.38
CA LEU A 182 -7.30 -1.37 13.78
C LEU A 182 -8.44 -0.73 14.58
N LYS A 183 -8.21 -0.43 15.87
CA LYS A 183 -9.17 0.21 16.75
C LYS A 183 -8.99 1.72 16.85
N LYS A 184 -8.04 2.29 16.10
CA LYS A 184 -7.88 3.73 16.01
C LYS A 184 -9.16 4.35 15.43
N PRO A 185 -9.82 5.29 16.14
CA PRO A 185 -10.94 6.04 15.58
C PRO A 185 -10.50 6.79 14.32
N ILE A 186 -11.21 6.63 13.20
CA ILE A 186 -10.93 7.33 11.94
C ILE A 186 -12.10 8.24 11.57
N ILE A 187 -11.79 9.49 11.24
CA ILE A 187 -12.71 10.43 10.60
C ILE A 187 -12.14 10.85 9.24
N VAL A 188 -13.02 11.02 8.26
CA VAL A 188 -12.59 11.08 6.86
C VAL A 188 -12.87 12.44 6.23
N VAL A 189 -11.91 12.95 5.46
CA VAL A 189 -12.14 13.99 4.45
C VAL A 189 -12.14 13.29 3.09
N CYS A 190 -13.30 13.19 2.44
CA CYS A 190 -13.45 12.48 1.16
C CYS A 190 -14.07 13.39 0.09
N PRO A 191 -13.89 13.06 -1.20
CA PRO A 191 -14.69 13.66 -2.27
C PRO A 191 -16.19 13.49 -2.01
N GLU A 192 -16.98 14.42 -2.54
CA GLU A 192 -18.45 14.34 -2.50
C GLU A 192 -18.92 12.99 -3.09
N GLU A 193 -19.99 12.42 -2.53
CA GLU A 193 -20.54 11.11 -2.92
C GLU A 193 -19.64 9.86 -2.75
N ARG A 194 -18.38 10.00 -2.30
CA ARG A 194 -17.47 8.84 -2.11
C ARG A 194 -17.31 8.35 -0.67
N HIS A 195 -18.05 8.95 0.26
CA HIS A 195 -18.10 8.57 1.67
C HIS A 195 -18.45 7.07 1.86
N PHE A 196 -19.49 6.57 1.16
CA PHE A 196 -19.88 5.15 1.25
C PHE A 196 -18.76 4.20 0.78
N GLU A 197 -18.14 4.50 -0.36
CA GLU A 197 -17.02 3.70 -0.89
C GLU A 197 -15.84 3.68 0.09
N THR A 198 -15.52 4.83 0.68
CA THR A 198 -14.42 4.97 1.64
C THR A 198 -14.64 4.05 2.84
N VAL A 199 -15.80 4.15 3.50
CA VAL A 199 -16.10 3.36 4.70
C VAL A 199 -16.13 1.87 4.36
N MET A 200 -16.70 1.49 3.21
CA MET A 200 -16.71 0.11 2.74
C MET A 200 -15.29 -0.43 2.54
N ARG A 201 -14.38 0.36 1.96
CA ARG A 201 -12.99 -0.07 1.71
C ARG A 201 -12.16 -0.14 3.00
N LEU A 202 -12.41 0.73 3.97
CA LEU A 202 -11.81 0.64 5.32
C LEU A 202 -12.26 -0.64 6.04
N ALA A 203 -13.56 -0.93 6.02
CA ALA A 203 -14.13 -2.13 6.64
C ALA A 203 -13.56 -3.43 6.03
N ARG A 204 -13.31 -3.46 4.71
CA ARG A 204 -12.72 -4.62 4.02
C ARG A 204 -11.33 -5.01 4.52
N VAL A 205 -10.59 -4.08 5.13
CA VAL A 205 -9.28 -4.35 5.75
C VAL A 205 -9.33 -4.33 7.29
N GLY A 206 -10.53 -4.26 7.88
CA GLY A 206 -10.78 -4.42 9.32
C GLY A 206 -10.80 -3.14 10.13
N TYR A 207 -10.83 -1.97 9.49
CA TYR A 207 -10.93 -0.67 10.17
C TYR A 207 -12.40 -0.27 10.34
N ASP A 208 -13.05 -0.95 11.28
CA ASP A 208 -14.49 -0.83 11.53
C ASP A 208 -14.87 0.36 12.43
N GLU A 209 -13.86 1.05 12.99
CA GLU A 209 -13.99 2.23 13.85
C GLU A 209 -14.00 3.54 13.03
N GLY A 210 -14.72 3.54 11.90
CA GLY A 210 -15.05 4.75 11.16
C GLY A 210 -16.09 5.57 11.94
N HIS A 211 -15.84 6.86 12.14
CA HIS A 211 -16.67 7.73 12.98
C HIS A 211 -17.31 8.92 12.24
N GLY A 212 -17.36 8.85 10.92
CA GLY A 212 -18.00 9.85 10.07
C GLY A 212 -17.04 10.54 9.11
N PHE A 213 -17.61 11.40 8.27
CA PHE A 213 -16.90 12.21 7.30
C PHE A 213 -17.25 13.68 7.45
N LEU A 214 -16.32 14.56 7.04
CA LEU A 214 -16.55 16.01 7.08
C LEU A 214 -17.61 16.42 6.06
N ASN A 215 -18.78 16.83 6.54
CA ASN A 215 -19.86 17.31 5.69
C ASN A 215 -19.46 18.63 4.99
N GLY A 216 -19.60 18.68 3.67
CA GLY A 216 -19.10 19.80 2.85
C GLY A 216 -17.58 19.81 2.64
N GLY A 217 -16.86 18.78 3.11
CA GLY A 217 -15.44 18.55 2.85
C GLY A 217 -14.52 19.68 3.27
N ILE A 218 -13.33 19.73 2.64
CA ILE A 218 -12.31 20.75 2.95
C ILE A 218 -12.81 22.19 2.77
N LYS A 219 -13.77 22.39 1.84
CA LYS A 219 -14.34 23.71 1.59
C LYS A 219 -15.12 24.22 2.80
N ALA A 220 -15.97 23.40 3.41
CA ALA A 220 -16.68 23.77 4.64
C ALA A 220 -15.71 24.08 5.79
N TRP A 221 -14.60 23.34 5.89
CA TRP A 221 -13.53 23.64 6.86
C TRP A 221 -12.93 25.02 6.62
N GLN A 222 -12.56 25.35 5.38
CA GLN A 222 -12.01 26.66 5.01
C GLN A 222 -13.01 27.80 5.22
N ASP A 223 -14.27 27.61 4.78
CA ASP A 223 -15.35 28.60 4.92
C ASP A 223 -15.66 28.91 6.40
N SER A 224 -15.36 27.97 7.31
CA SER A 224 -15.49 28.18 8.76
C SER A 224 -14.33 28.99 9.38
N GLY A 225 -13.32 29.38 8.60
CA GLY A 225 -12.16 30.14 9.05
C GLY A 225 -11.09 29.33 9.77
N ARG A 226 -11.14 27.99 9.72
CA ARG A 226 -10.13 27.11 10.31
C ARG A 226 -8.89 27.04 9.43
N ALA A 227 -7.74 26.84 10.07
CA ALA A 227 -6.46 26.78 9.38
C ALA A 227 -6.37 25.56 8.45
N VAL A 228 -5.68 25.74 7.32
CA VAL A 228 -5.27 24.69 6.40
C VAL A 228 -3.76 24.75 6.20
N GLU A 229 -3.19 23.64 5.77
CA GLU A 229 -1.81 23.53 5.34
C GLU A 229 -1.74 23.14 3.86
N SER A 230 -0.58 23.39 3.25
CA SER A 230 -0.22 22.93 1.92
C SER A 230 1.10 22.16 1.95
N VAL A 231 1.44 21.53 0.84
CA VAL A 231 2.75 20.90 0.61
C VAL A 231 3.41 21.59 -0.57
N ASP A 232 4.65 22.06 -0.37
CA ASP A 232 5.44 22.64 -1.45
C ASP A 232 5.79 21.56 -2.46
N SER A 233 5.82 21.93 -3.74
CA SER A 233 6.18 21.01 -4.82
C SER A 233 7.09 21.68 -5.83
N VAL A 234 8.00 20.89 -6.39
CA VAL A 234 8.99 21.32 -7.37
C VAL A 234 8.82 20.54 -8.67
N SER A 235 8.99 21.21 -9.80
CA SER A 235 9.08 20.51 -11.09
C SER A 235 10.43 19.82 -11.24
N VAL A 236 10.51 18.79 -12.08
CA VAL A 236 11.78 18.10 -12.37
C VAL A 236 12.84 19.03 -12.98
N PHE A 237 12.43 20.05 -13.73
CA PHE A 237 13.35 21.07 -14.26
C PHE A 237 13.99 21.91 -13.15
N GLU A 238 13.18 22.35 -12.18
CA GLU A 238 13.67 23.13 -11.05
C GLU A 238 14.48 22.25 -10.09
N LEU A 239 14.09 20.98 -9.91
CA LEU A 239 14.87 19.99 -9.15
C LEU A 239 16.26 19.82 -9.77
N SER A 240 16.34 19.56 -11.08
CA SER A 240 17.60 19.44 -11.82
C SER A 240 18.48 20.69 -11.68
N ARG A 241 17.88 21.88 -11.77
CA ARG A 241 18.60 23.15 -11.55
C ARG A 241 19.21 23.20 -10.15
N ARG A 242 18.42 22.89 -9.11
CA ARG A 242 18.88 22.89 -7.71
C ARG A 242 19.99 21.86 -7.45
N MET A 243 19.87 20.66 -8.02
CA MET A 243 20.89 19.60 -7.91
C MET A 243 22.25 20.03 -8.47
N LYS A 244 22.27 20.87 -9.51
CA LYS A 244 23.51 21.40 -10.11
C LYS A 244 24.10 22.55 -9.31
N GLU A 245 23.28 23.29 -8.58
CA GLU A 245 23.71 24.43 -7.77
C GLU A 245 24.29 23.97 -6.42
N ASN A 246 23.63 23.02 -5.74
CA ASN A 246 24.04 22.51 -4.43
C ASN A 246 23.63 21.03 -4.26
N PRO A 247 24.33 20.26 -3.40
CA PRO A 247 23.83 18.97 -2.92
C PRO A 247 22.46 19.14 -2.24
N ILE A 248 21.52 18.27 -2.57
CA ILE A 248 20.16 18.24 -1.99
C ILE A 248 19.83 16.82 -1.52
N ASN A 249 18.98 16.71 -0.50
CA ASN A 249 18.53 15.39 -0.02
C ASN A 249 17.31 14.96 -0.83
N ILE A 250 17.49 13.99 -1.73
CA ILE A 250 16.40 13.37 -2.48
C ILE A 250 15.99 12.10 -1.73
N VAL A 251 14.69 11.91 -1.53
CA VAL A 251 14.13 10.75 -0.84
C VAL A 251 13.21 9.99 -1.80
N ASP A 252 13.56 8.74 -2.07
CA ASP A 252 12.76 7.84 -2.88
C ASP A 252 11.93 6.93 -1.98
N VAL A 253 10.60 7.07 -2.03
CA VAL A 253 9.68 6.28 -1.21
C VAL A 253 9.04 5.10 -1.96
N ARG A 254 9.56 4.75 -3.14
CA ARG A 254 9.12 3.57 -3.90
C ARG A 254 9.52 2.27 -3.19
N LYS A 255 8.94 1.15 -3.64
CA LYS A 255 9.28 -0.17 -3.11
C LYS A 255 10.73 -0.51 -3.43
N ILE A 256 11.30 -1.44 -2.66
CA ILE A 256 12.69 -1.91 -2.82
C ILE A 256 12.98 -2.31 -4.27
N GLY A 257 12.15 -3.17 -4.86
CA GLY A 257 12.37 -3.61 -6.25
C GLY A 257 12.30 -2.50 -7.30
N GLU A 258 11.48 -1.47 -7.09
CA GLU A 258 11.45 -0.30 -7.98
C GLU A 258 12.72 0.55 -7.86
N TYR A 259 13.26 0.70 -6.64
CA TYR A 259 14.48 1.47 -6.36
C TYR A 259 15.74 0.74 -6.84
N GLU A 260 15.78 -0.58 -6.66
CA GLU A 260 16.89 -1.42 -7.13
C GLU A 260 16.93 -1.48 -8.66
N ALA A 261 15.77 -1.58 -9.32
CA ALA A 261 15.68 -1.62 -10.78
C ALA A 261 16.20 -0.34 -11.45
N GLU A 262 15.82 0.84 -10.96
CA GLU A 262 16.27 2.12 -11.52
C GLU A 262 16.01 3.27 -10.54
N ARG A 263 17.01 4.11 -10.28
CA ARG A 263 16.94 5.20 -9.27
C ARG A 263 17.89 6.35 -9.59
N ILE A 264 17.72 7.47 -8.90
CA ILE A 264 18.76 8.52 -8.83
C ILE A 264 19.93 8.00 -7.98
N GLU A 265 21.17 8.19 -8.46
CA GLU A 265 22.38 7.53 -7.93
C GLU A 265 22.64 7.78 -6.44
N ASP A 266 22.30 8.97 -5.93
CA ASP A 266 22.50 9.39 -4.54
C ASP A 266 21.18 9.61 -3.76
N ALA A 267 20.06 9.08 -4.25
CA ALA A 267 18.80 9.19 -3.52
C ALA A 267 18.82 8.35 -2.23
N ILE A 268 18.24 8.89 -1.16
CA ILE A 268 17.99 8.15 0.07
C ILE A 268 16.77 7.26 -0.19
N HIS A 269 16.96 5.94 -0.13
CA HIS A 269 15.83 5.03 -0.18
C HIS A 269 15.12 5.00 1.16
N TYR A 270 13.83 5.34 1.15
CA TYR A 270 13.01 5.41 2.34
C TYR A 270 11.61 4.87 2.04
N PRO A 271 11.48 3.55 1.80
CA PRO A 271 10.27 2.94 1.26
C PRO A 271 9.05 3.16 2.15
N LEU A 272 7.94 3.60 1.55
CA LEU A 272 6.72 3.96 2.28
C LEU A 272 6.16 2.81 3.15
N ASP A 273 6.29 1.56 2.69
CA ASP A 273 5.81 0.37 3.40
C ASP A 273 6.44 0.20 4.81
N PHE A 274 7.62 0.80 5.04
CA PHE A 274 8.38 0.67 6.29
C PHE A 274 8.51 2.01 7.04
N ILE A 275 7.84 3.07 6.57
CA ILE A 275 8.06 4.45 7.05
C ILE A 275 7.92 4.60 8.57
N ASN A 276 6.94 3.95 9.18
CA ASN A 276 6.68 4.03 10.63
C ASN A 276 7.85 3.46 11.46
N SER A 277 8.58 2.48 10.93
CA SER A 277 9.73 1.86 11.60
C SER A 277 11.00 2.70 11.51
N HIS A 278 11.03 3.69 10.61
CA HIS A 278 12.22 4.47 10.25
C HIS A 278 12.04 5.98 10.49
N LEU A 279 10.99 6.40 11.21
CA LEU A 279 10.61 7.82 11.37
C LEU A 279 11.70 8.73 11.91
N ASP A 280 12.71 8.18 12.59
CA ASP A 280 13.81 8.92 13.21
C ASP A 280 15.15 8.79 12.44
N ASP A 281 15.15 8.14 11.26
CA ASP A 281 16.36 7.93 10.46
C ASP A 281 16.82 9.20 9.71
N LEU A 282 15.94 10.20 9.57
CA LEU A 282 16.20 11.47 8.92
C LEU A 282 16.22 12.62 9.94
N GLU A 283 16.95 13.69 9.64
CA GLU A 283 17.02 14.88 10.49
C GLU A 283 15.78 15.75 10.32
N LYS A 284 15.04 16.03 11.39
CA LYS A 284 13.74 16.74 11.30
C LYS A 284 13.80 18.16 10.71
N ASP A 285 14.93 18.83 10.85
CA ASP A 285 15.14 20.19 10.30
C ASP A 285 15.75 20.16 8.87
N GLY A 286 16.11 18.98 8.36
CA GLY A 286 16.61 18.79 7.00
C GLY A 286 15.57 19.15 5.93
N THR A 287 16.03 19.61 4.77
CA THR A 287 15.17 19.80 3.58
C THR A 287 15.23 18.58 2.69
N TYR A 288 14.08 17.99 2.39
CA TYR A 288 13.96 16.74 1.63
C TYR A 288 13.06 16.92 0.42
N TYR A 289 13.53 16.44 -0.73
CA TYR A 289 12.79 16.36 -1.98
C TYR A 289 12.29 14.93 -2.16
N ILE A 290 11.01 14.71 -1.89
CA ILE A 290 10.41 13.39 -1.78
C ILE A 290 9.71 13.04 -3.10
N HIS A 291 10.03 11.88 -3.64
CA HIS A 291 9.39 11.37 -4.85
C HIS A 291 8.99 9.90 -4.70
N CYS A 292 8.02 9.50 -5.52
CA CYS A 292 7.74 8.09 -5.77
C CYS A 292 7.70 7.84 -7.27
N LYS A 293 6.86 6.93 -7.77
CA LYS A 293 6.63 6.77 -9.22
C LYS A 293 5.97 8.01 -9.84
N ALA A 294 4.83 8.45 -9.31
CA ALA A 294 3.98 9.45 -9.95
C ALA A 294 3.35 10.52 -9.02
N GLY A 295 3.61 10.48 -7.71
CA GLY A 295 3.15 11.51 -6.74
C GLY A 295 2.30 10.96 -5.58
N TYR A 296 1.53 9.90 -5.80
CA TYR A 296 0.62 9.34 -4.78
C TYR A 296 1.34 8.96 -3.46
N ARG A 297 2.38 8.12 -3.55
CA ARG A 297 3.10 7.62 -2.36
C ARG A 297 3.98 8.69 -1.70
N SER A 298 4.53 9.63 -2.47
CA SER A 298 5.30 10.75 -1.91
C SER A 298 4.39 11.65 -1.08
N MET A 299 3.16 11.92 -1.54
CA MET A 299 2.20 12.69 -0.76
C MET A 299 1.81 11.99 0.55
N THR A 300 1.60 10.66 0.52
CA THR A 300 1.36 9.88 1.75
C THR A 300 2.55 9.98 2.70
N ALA A 301 3.77 9.75 2.21
CA ALA A 301 4.99 9.86 3.02
C ALA A 301 5.15 11.25 3.64
N ILE A 302 4.92 12.31 2.85
CA ILE A 302 5.00 13.70 3.32
C ILE A 302 3.99 13.94 4.44
N SER A 303 2.73 13.49 4.31
CA SER A 303 1.73 13.67 5.36
C SER A 303 2.13 13.00 6.69
N ILE A 304 2.75 11.81 6.61
CA ILE A 304 3.23 11.06 7.78
C ILE A 304 4.41 11.78 8.44
N LEU A 305 5.40 12.19 7.64
CA LEU A 305 6.59 12.87 8.14
C LEU A 305 6.24 14.26 8.71
N LYS A 306 5.32 15.01 8.11
CA LYS A 306 4.82 16.27 8.70
C LYS A 306 4.22 16.02 10.10
N ASN A 307 3.41 14.97 10.25
CA ASN A 307 2.84 14.58 11.54
C ASN A 307 3.91 14.12 12.55
N ALA A 308 5.05 13.61 12.09
CA ALA A 308 6.21 13.26 12.92
C ALA A 308 7.13 14.47 13.26
N GLY A 309 6.80 15.67 12.76
CA GLY A 309 7.48 16.92 13.07
C GLY A 309 8.53 17.39 12.05
N TYR A 310 8.57 16.78 10.86
CA TYR A 310 9.41 17.25 9.76
C TYR A 310 8.80 18.50 9.13
N LYS A 311 9.63 19.52 8.87
CA LYS A 311 9.14 20.84 8.43
C LYS A 311 9.33 21.11 6.94
N ASN A 312 10.46 20.69 6.39
CA ASN A 312 10.92 21.12 5.07
C ASN A 312 10.82 19.96 4.06
N LEU A 313 9.60 19.54 3.77
CA LEU A 313 9.32 18.45 2.84
C LEU A 313 8.74 19.00 1.53
N ILE A 314 9.38 18.68 0.41
CA ILE A 314 9.03 19.19 -0.92
C ILE A 314 8.70 18.00 -1.80
N ASP A 315 7.49 17.95 -2.34
CA ASP A 315 7.07 16.93 -3.30
C ASP A 315 7.75 17.17 -4.67
N VAL A 316 8.23 16.10 -5.31
CA VAL A 316 8.72 16.16 -6.69
C VAL A 316 7.57 15.84 -7.65
N LYS A 317 7.08 16.87 -8.33
CA LYS A 317 5.93 16.75 -9.23
C LYS A 317 6.21 15.75 -10.36
N GLY A 318 5.32 14.78 -10.51
CA GLY A 318 5.41 13.73 -11.54
C GLY A 318 6.34 12.57 -11.18
N GLY A 319 7.05 12.64 -10.05
CA GLY A 319 7.87 11.54 -9.53
C GLY A 319 8.93 11.02 -10.51
N MET A 320 9.25 9.73 -10.40
CA MET A 320 10.21 9.02 -11.25
C MET A 320 9.83 9.09 -12.73
N ASP A 321 8.54 9.04 -13.06
CA ASP A 321 8.08 9.09 -14.45
C ASP A 321 8.51 10.40 -15.13
N ALA A 322 8.40 11.53 -14.43
CA ALA A 322 8.89 12.82 -14.93
C ALA A 322 10.43 12.95 -14.84
N ILE A 323 11.08 12.31 -13.86
CA ILE A 323 12.54 12.31 -13.72
C ILE A 323 13.19 11.63 -14.93
N LEU A 324 12.63 10.53 -15.41
CA LEU A 324 13.12 9.78 -16.58
C LEU A 324 13.02 10.57 -17.89
N GLU A 325 12.12 11.55 -17.95
CA GLU A 325 11.98 12.45 -19.09
C GLU A 325 12.87 13.70 -18.99
N SER A 326 13.68 13.80 -17.94
CA SER A 326 14.53 14.97 -17.64
C SER A 326 16.02 14.71 -17.90
N ASP A 327 16.88 15.67 -17.54
CA ASP A 327 18.33 15.53 -17.60
C ASP A 327 18.98 15.08 -16.27
N ILE A 328 18.15 14.68 -15.30
CA ILE A 328 18.61 14.08 -14.04
C ILE A 328 19.18 12.70 -14.34
N ARG A 329 20.38 12.41 -13.83
CA ARG A 329 21.02 11.11 -14.00
C ARG A 329 20.37 10.06 -13.11
N VAL A 330 20.05 8.92 -13.71
CA VAL A 330 19.58 7.71 -13.04
C VAL A 330 20.52 6.55 -13.33
N THR A 331 20.50 5.53 -12.48
CA THR A 331 21.23 4.27 -12.70
C THR A 331 20.71 3.57 -13.96
N ALA A 332 21.51 2.67 -14.54
CA ALA A 332 21.02 1.84 -15.62
C ALA A 332 19.88 0.92 -15.12
N PHE A 333 18.86 0.73 -15.94
CA PHE A 333 17.76 -0.17 -15.61
C PHE A 333 18.24 -1.62 -15.53
N GLU A 334 18.01 -2.27 -14.39
CA GLU A 334 18.27 -3.69 -14.17
C GLU A 334 16.95 -4.44 -13.98
N CYS A 335 16.68 -5.40 -14.87
CA CYS A 335 15.50 -6.23 -14.74
C CYS A 335 15.67 -7.17 -13.55
N GLN A 336 14.82 -7.03 -12.54
CA GLN A 336 14.78 -7.97 -11.42
C GLN A 336 14.25 -9.32 -11.94
N SER A 337 15.00 -10.39 -11.68
CA SER A 337 14.72 -11.77 -12.13
C SER A 337 13.71 -12.48 -11.25
#